data_AF-A0A0B1SPR4-F1
#
_entry.id   AF-A0A0B1SPR4-F1
#
_cell.length_a   1.000
_cell.length_b   1.000
_cell.length_c   1.000
_cell.angle_alpha   90.00
_cell.angle_beta   90.00
_cell.angle_gamma   90.00
#
_symmetry.space_group_name_H-M   'P 1'
#
loop_
_entity.id
_entity.type
_entity.pdbx_description
1 polymer ?
#
loop_
_entity_poly.entity_id
_entity_poly.type
_entity_poly.pdbx_seq_one_letter_code
_entity_poly.pdbx_strand_id
1 'polypeptide(L)'
;MFDPLFAFFCLTILRFTLAVDDVVSTDWLDKHRKSIVLLDATYDVKPKPDYKEFKENYYGKFDELTKIETNATRDYAKEHIPGAVHFNFEAAYYPSQYIRHDLYPPEEFEKYVRKLGINANDHIVIYARGRFAGMLFAARAWWTFKVYGHEKVSILDGGLEAWKKAGKPVTDAVTTVAVGQNT
;
A
#
# COMPACT_ATOMS: atom_id res chain seq x y z
N MET A 1 26.21 -6.43 -48.58
CA MET A 1 25.81 -5.01 -48.53
C MET A 1 24.68 -4.94 -47.52
N PHE A 2 25.02 -4.70 -46.25
CA PHE A 2 24.06 -4.65 -45.14
C PHE A 2 23.58 -3.20 -45.00
N ASP A 3 22.28 -2.99 -45.07
CA ASP A 3 21.65 -1.68 -44.95
C ASP A 3 21.67 -1.22 -43.48
N PRO A 4 22.38 -0.12 -43.14
CA PRO A 4 22.51 0.33 -41.76
C PRO A 4 21.26 1.03 -41.21
N LEU A 5 20.22 1.25 -42.03
CA LEU A 5 18.96 1.86 -41.57
C LEU A 5 18.01 0.90 -40.85
N PHE A 6 18.14 -0.42 -41.04
CA PHE A 6 17.24 -1.38 -40.37
C PHE A 6 17.62 -1.64 -38.90
N ALA A 7 18.89 -1.40 -38.53
CA ALA A 7 19.37 -1.53 -37.16
C ALA A 7 18.96 -0.36 -36.24
N PHE A 8 18.58 0.78 -36.82
CA PHE A 8 18.12 1.95 -36.05
C PHE A 8 16.62 1.94 -35.76
N PHE A 9 15.83 1.17 -36.50
CA PHE A 9 14.37 1.12 -36.30
C PHE A 9 13.92 0.11 -35.23
N CYS A 10 14.82 -0.74 -34.74
CA CYS A 10 14.50 -1.79 -33.76
C CYS A 10 14.86 -1.41 -32.30
N LEU A 11 15.44 -0.22 -32.07
CA LEU A 11 15.83 0.27 -30.74
C LEU A 11 14.98 1.45 -30.23
N THR A 12 13.96 1.88 -30.97
CA THR A 12 13.06 3.00 -30.56
C THR A 12 11.60 2.57 -30.39
N ILE A 13 11.29 1.27 -30.50
CA ILE A 13 9.97 0.69 -30.18
C ILE A 13 10.13 -0.37 -29.08
N LEU A 14 10.90 -0.03 -28.04
CA LEU A 14 11.00 -0.84 -26.83
C LEU A 14 10.44 -0.02 -25.64
N ARG A 15 9.18 -0.32 -25.31
CA ARG A 15 8.46 0.07 -24.07
C ARG A 15 8.33 1.57 -23.78
N PHE A 16 7.35 2.21 -24.42
CA PHE A 16 6.49 3.19 -23.72
C PHE A 16 5.37 2.45 -22.96
N THR A 17 5.71 1.45 -22.16
CA THR A 17 4.93 1.26 -20.92
C THR A 17 5.46 2.33 -20.00
N LEU A 18 4.65 3.36 -19.71
CA LEU A 18 4.96 4.36 -18.69
C LEU A 18 5.35 3.60 -17.41
N ALA A 19 6.65 3.48 -17.16
CA ALA A 19 7.15 2.86 -15.94
C ALA A 19 6.71 3.78 -14.80
N VAL A 20 5.95 3.23 -13.87
CA VAL A 20 5.60 3.94 -12.65
C VAL A 20 6.82 3.91 -11.75
N ASP A 21 7.24 5.07 -11.25
CA ASP A 21 8.36 5.14 -10.32
C ASP A 21 8.00 4.42 -9.02
N ASP A 22 8.88 3.54 -8.53
CA ASP A 22 8.65 2.82 -7.26
C ASP A 22 8.71 3.76 -6.04
N VAL A 23 9.28 4.95 -6.20
CA VAL A 23 9.39 5.98 -5.15
C VAL A 23 8.94 7.32 -5.69
N VAL A 24 8.08 8.00 -4.96
CA VAL A 24 7.54 9.33 -5.33
C VAL A 24 7.85 10.37 -4.25
N SER A 25 8.06 11.61 -4.68
CA SER A 25 8.29 12.74 -3.76
C SER A 25 6.99 13.30 -3.20
N THR A 26 7.09 14.10 -2.14
CA THR A 26 5.96 14.84 -1.56
C THR A 26 5.30 15.77 -2.58
N ASP A 27 6.08 16.45 -3.43
CA ASP A 27 5.55 17.32 -4.47
C ASP A 27 4.84 16.57 -5.59
N TRP A 28 5.34 15.39 -5.95
CA TRP A 28 4.65 14.53 -6.91
C TRP A 28 3.31 14.08 -6.33
N LEU A 29 3.30 13.58 -5.08
CA LEU A 29 2.08 13.12 -4.43
C LEU A 29 1.05 14.24 -4.33
N ASP A 30 1.45 15.44 -3.89
CA ASP A 30 0.56 16.60 -3.74
C ASP A 30 -0.19 16.97 -5.03
N LYS A 31 0.46 16.82 -6.19
CA LYS A 31 -0.10 17.06 -7.53
C LYS A 31 -1.04 15.95 -8.01
N HIS A 32 -0.83 14.70 -7.59
CA HIS A 32 -1.52 13.53 -8.12
C HIS A 32 -2.50 12.85 -7.14
N ARG A 33 -2.64 13.35 -5.89
CA ARG A 33 -3.51 12.76 -4.85
C ARG A 33 -4.93 12.39 -5.31
N LYS A 34 -5.50 13.11 -6.28
CA LYS A 34 -6.88 12.87 -6.76
C LYS A 34 -7.00 11.71 -7.76
N SER A 35 -5.88 11.21 -8.29
CA SER A 35 -5.84 10.15 -9.31
C SER A 35 -5.14 8.88 -8.82
N ILE A 36 -4.91 8.75 -7.52
CA ILE A 36 -4.19 7.64 -6.90
C ILE A 36 -4.98 7.13 -5.70
N VAL A 37 -4.72 5.89 -5.29
CA VAL A 37 -5.13 5.36 -3.99
C VAL A 37 -3.97 5.54 -3.02
N LEU A 38 -4.21 6.27 -1.93
CA LEU A 38 -3.18 6.54 -0.92
C LEU A 38 -3.39 5.62 0.28
N LEU A 39 -2.33 4.91 0.68
CA LEU A 39 -2.39 3.96 1.79
C LEU A 39 -1.45 4.37 2.92
N ASP A 40 -1.99 4.41 4.14
CA ASP A 40 -1.22 4.50 5.38
C ASP A 40 -0.93 3.10 5.91
N ALA A 41 0.29 2.63 5.66
CA ALA A 41 0.82 1.32 6.04
C ALA A 41 1.59 1.37 7.38
N THR A 42 1.24 2.29 8.28
CA THR A 42 1.84 2.36 9.62
C THR A 42 1.57 1.08 10.41
N TYR A 43 2.63 0.54 11.04
CA TYR A 43 2.53 -0.62 11.89
C TYR A 43 3.46 -0.51 13.10
N ASP A 44 3.02 -1.05 14.24
CA ASP A 44 3.83 -1.21 15.43
C ASP A 44 4.22 -2.65 15.64
N VAL A 45 5.52 -2.91 15.84
CA VAL A 45 6.01 -4.26 16.13
C VAL A 45 5.47 -4.73 17.48
N LYS A 46 4.79 -5.88 17.47
CA LYS A 46 4.21 -6.54 18.65
C LYS A 46 4.70 -7.99 18.77
N PRO A 47 4.37 -8.77 19.81
CA PRO A 47 4.58 -10.23 19.89
C PRO A 47 3.67 -11.03 18.94
N LYS A 48 4.09 -12.22 18.48
CA LYS A 48 3.40 -12.96 17.41
C LYS A 48 2.14 -13.58 17.99
N PRO A 49 0.95 -13.36 17.41
CA PRO A 49 -0.26 -14.01 17.89
C PRO A 49 -0.15 -15.53 17.77
N ASP A 50 -0.93 -16.25 18.58
CA ASP A 50 -1.07 -17.69 18.41
C ASP A 50 -1.76 -17.96 17.05
N TYR A 51 -1.13 -18.80 16.23
CA TYR A 51 -1.60 -19.02 14.87
C TYR A 51 -2.87 -19.88 14.82
N LYS A 52 -3.09 -20.74 15.83
CA LYS A 52 -4.28 -21.60 15.89
C LYS A 52 -5.49 -20.78 16.29
N GLU A 53 -5.33 -19.95 17.32
CA GLU A 53 -6.36 -19.02 17.76
C GLU A 53 -6.72 -18.04 16.62
N PHE A 54 -5.71 -17.49 15.93
CA PHE A 54 -5.96 -16.61 14.80
C PHE A 54 -6.74 -17.32 13.68
N LYS A 55 -6.32 -18.54 13.34
CA LYS A 55 -6.94 -19.32 12.27
C LYS A 55 -8.41 -19.64 12.57
N GLU A 56 -8.73 -19.96 13.82
CA GLU A 56 -10.10 -20.28 14.24
C GLU A 56 -10.99 -19.04 14.31
N ASN A 57 -10.47 -17.94 14.85
CA ASN A 57 -11.31 -16.81 15.23
C ASN A 57 -11.30 -15.64 14.25
N TYR A 58 -10.25 -15.45 13.45
CA TYR A 58 -10.04 -14.19 12.70
C TYR A 58 -9.72 -14.36 11.21
N TYR A 59 -9.24 -15.54 10.78
CA TYR A 59 -8.80 -15.73 9.39
C TYR A 59 -9.89 -15.40 8.36
N GLY A 60 -9.60 -14.47 7.45
CA GLY A 60 -10.55 -13.99 6.44
C GLY A 60 -11.65 -13.05 6.96
N LYS A 61 -11.75 -12.81 8.27
CA LYS A 61 -12.74 -11.92 8.88
C LYS A 61 -12.28 -10.47 8.87
N PHE A 62 -12.05 -9.94 7.67
CA PHE A 62 -11.44 -8.60 7.50
C PHE A 62 -12.23 -7.49 8.20
N ASP A 63 -13.56 -7.54 8.22
CA ASP A 63 -14.38 -6.52 8.89
C ASP A 63 -14.18 -6.50 10.42
N GLU A 64 -13.89 -7.66 11.02
CA GLU A 64 -13.57 -7.77 12.44
C GLU A 64 -12.14 -7.27 12.70
N LEU A 65 -11.18 -7.74 11.88
CA LEU A 65 -9.77 -7.34 11.98
C LEU A 65 -9.57 -5.83 11.82
N THR A 66 -10.31 -5.18 10.91
CA THR A 66 -10.21 -3.72 10.72
C THR A 66 -10.76 -2.90 11.89
N LYS A 67 -11.60 -3.49 12.75
CA LYS A 67 -12.16 -2.83 13.93
C LYS A 67 -11.24 -2.92 15.16
N ILE A 68 -10.21 -3.75 15.11
CA ILE A 68 -9.28 -3.90 16.23
C ILE A 68 -8.47 -2.61 16.39
N GLU A 69 -8.63 -1.96 17.53
CA GLU A 69 -7.84 -0.78 17.87
C GLU A 69 -6.39 -1.14 18.18
N THR A 70 -5.47 -0.43 17.54
CA THR A 70 -4.02 -0.54 17.71
C THR A 70 -3.43 0.86 17.92
N ASN A 71 -2.11 1.00 18.20
CA ASN A 71 -1.52 2.35 18.19
C ASN A 71 -1.54 2.91 16.76
N ALA A 72 -1.16 2.12 15.75
CA ALA A 72 -1.26 2.49 14.34
C ALA A 72 -2.65 3.01 13.92
N THR A 73 -3.75 2.34 14.28
CA THR A 73 -5.10 2.83 13.92
C THR A 73 -5.44 4.12 14.66
N ARG A 74 -5.03 4.26 15.92
CA ARG A 74 -5.20 5.51 16.69
C ARG A 74 -4.37 6.65 16.11
N ASP A 75 -3.16 6.39 15.65
CA ASP A 75 -2.30 7.43 15.07
C ASP A 75 -2.79 7.87 13.70
N TYR A 76 -3.28 6.93 12.88
CA TYR A 76 -3.99 7.25 11.64
C TYR A 76 -5.25 8.12 11.91
N ALA A 77 -6.06 7.75 12.90
CA ALA A 77 -7.27 8.50 13.26
C ALA A 77 -6.98 9.92 13.78
N LYS A 78 -5.83 10.13 14.43
CA LYS A 78 -5.41 11.47 14.89
C LYS A 78 -4.92 12.37 13.75
N GLU A 79 -4.15 11.81 12.81
CA GLU A 79 -3.67 12.54 11.65
C GLU A 79 -3.22 11.57 10.54
N HIS A 80 -3.56 11.88 9.29
CA HIS A 80 -3.09 11.19 8.10
C HIS A 80 -3.11 12.13 6.89
N ILE A 81 -2.51 11.71 5.77
CA ILE A 81 -2.56 12.52 4.53
C ILE A 81 -4.00 12.50 4.00
N PRO A 82 -4.59 13.65 3.59
CA PRO A 82 -5.96 13.68 3.11
C PRO A 82 -6.23 12.69 1.97
N GLY A 83 -7.27 11.88 2.14
CA GLY A 83 -7.65 10.81 1.21
C GLY A 83 -6.90 9.49 1.40
N ALA A 84 -5.99 9.40 2.38
CA ALA A 84 -5.34 8.14 2.71
C ALA A 84 -6.30 7.17 3.39
N VAL A 85 -6.27 5.90 2.99
CA VAL A 85 -6.96 4.79 3.67
C VAL A 85 -5.95 4.03 4.52
N HIS A 86 -6.33 3.61 5.73
CA HIS A 86 -5.45 2.81 6.57
C HIS A 86 -5.30 1.38 6.04
N PHE A 87 -4.08 1.00 5.67
CA PHE A 87 -3.72 -0.38 5.33
C PHE A 87 -3.35 -1.12 6.62
N ASN A 88 -4.36 -1.65 7.29
CA ASN A 88 -4.21 -2.39 8.54
C ASN A 88 -3.46 -3.72 8.33
N PHE A 89 -2.22 -3.79 8.83
CA PHE A 89 -1.37 -4.98 8.77
C PHE A 89 -1.94 -6.23 9.46
N GLU A 90 -2.74 -6.05 10.52
CA GLU A 90 -3.39 -7.18 11.21
C GLU A 90 -4.52 -7.78 10.35
N ALA A 91 -5.05 -7.03 9.38
CA ALA A 91 -6.02 -7.50 8.39
C ALA A 91 -5.35 -7.97 7.08
N ALA A 92 -4.31 -7.27 6.62
CA ALA A 92 -3.64 -7.52 5.35
C ALA A 92 -2.79 -8.80 5.32
N TYR A 93 -2.39 -9.30 6.49
CA TYR A 93 -1.58 -10.50 6.66
C TYR A 93 -2.18 -11.42 7.72
N TYR A 94 -1.72 -12.66 7.80
CA TYR A 94 -2.03 -13.55 8.91
C TYR A 94 -0.76 -14.12 9.57
N PRO A 95 -0.81 -14.40 10.89
CA PRO A 95 0.24 -15.13 11.57
C PRO A 95 0.12 -16.62 11.21
N SER A 96 1.02 -17.10 10.38
CA SER A 96 1.16 -18.54 10.12
C SER A 96 1.87 -19.23 11.28
N GLN A 97 2.10 -20.53 11.16
CA GLN A 97 2.87 -21.28 12.15
C GLN A 97 4.27 -20.67 12.37
N TYR A 98 4.91 -20.22 11.29
CA TYR A 98 6.34 -19.84 11.29
C TYR A 98 6.58 -18.34 11.34
N ILE A 99 5.75 -17.54 10.67
CA ILE A 99 5.96 -16.09 10.54
C ILE A 99 4.71 -15.32 10.95
N ARG A 100 4.88 -14.04 11.33
CA ARG A 100 3.77 -13.17 11.73
C ARG A 100 2.95 -12.66 10.55
N HIS A 101 3.63 -12.23 9.49
CA HIS A 101 3.01 -11.50 8.39
C HIS A 101 3.07 -12.35 7.13
N ASP A 102 2.44 -13.52 7.19
CA ASP A 102 2.33 -14.40 6.03
C ASP A 102 1.31 -13.87 5.03
N LEU A 103 1.49 -14.25 3.77
CA LEU A 103 0.64 -13.83 2.66
C LEU A 103 -0.58 -14.74 2.56
N TYR A 104 -1.75 -14.13 2.50
CA TYR A 104 -2.98 -14.81 2.13
C TYR A 104 -2.88 -15.41 0.71
N PRO A 105 -3.72 -16.41 0.38
CA PRO A 105 -4.01 -16.72 -1.01
C PRO A 105 -4.51 -15.46 -1.76
N PRO A 106 -4.19 -15.30 -3.07
CA PRO A 106 -4.57 -14.11 -3.83
C PRO A 106 -6.06 -13.75 -3.73
N GLU A 107 -6.94 -14.74 -3.76
CA GLU A 107 -8.39 -14.58 -3.66
C GLU A 107 -8.86 -14.03 -2.30
N GLU A 108 -8.14 -14.34 -1.22
CA GLU A 108 -8.43 -13.80 0.11
C GLU A 108 -7.85 -12.39 0.26
N PHE A 109 -6.64 -12.16 -0.26
CA PHE A 109 -6.05 -10.82 -0.26
C PHE A 109 -6.89 -9.83 -1.09
N GLU A 110 -7.43 -10.27 -2.23
CA GLU A 110 -8.33 -9.47 -3.05
C GLU A 110 -9.53 -8.96 -2.23
N LYS A 111 -10.20 -9.83 -1.48
CA LYS A 111 -11.35 -9.42 -0.63
C LYS A 111 -10.97 -8.29 0.33
N TYR A 112 -9.76 -8.31 0.88
CA TYR A 112 -9.26 -7.27 1.76
C TYR A 112 -9.03 -5.94 0.99
N VAL A 113 -8.25 -5.96 -0.09
CA VAL A 113 -7.92 -4.72 -0.81
C VAL A 113 -9.14 -4.08 -1.48
N ARG A 114 -10.14 -4.88 -1.88
CA ARG A 114 -11.43 -4.37 -2.38
C ARG A 114 -12.19 -3.58 -1.34
N LYS A 115 -12.12 -3.96 -0.06
CA LYS A 115 -12.70 -3.17 1.04
C LYS A 115 -12.01 -1.82 1.24
N LEU A 116 -10.75 -1.69 0.79
CA LEU A 116 -10.03 -0.42 0.76
C LEU A 116 -10.32 0.41 -0.50
N GLY A 117 -11.22 -0.06 -1.37
CA GLY A 117 -11.59 0.62 -2.62
C GLY A 117 -10.60 0.44 -3.77
N ILE A 118 -9.64 -0.48 -3.63
CA ILE A 118 -8.57 -0.69 -4.63
C ILE A 118 -9.09 -1.49 -5.83
N ASN A 119 -8.74 -1.01 -7.02
CA ASN A 119 -9.00 -1.61 -8.32
C ASN A 119 -7.71 -2.03 -9.04
N ALA A 120 -7.85 -2.94 -10.00
CA ALA A 120 -6.70 -3.55 -10.67
C ALA A 120 -5.84 -2.50 -11.41
N ASN A 121 -6.45 -1.42 -11.87
CA ASN A 121 -5.79 -0.36 -12.62
C ASN A 121 -5.33 0.83 -11.78
N ASP A 122 -5.64 0.86 -10.49
CA ASP A 122 -5.33 1.97 -9.60
C ASP A 122 -3.82 2.13 -9.43
N HIS A 123 -3.35 3.37 -9.37
CA HIS A 123 -2.00 3.65 -8.91
C HIS A 123 -2.04 3.82 -7.40
N ILE A 124 -1.38 2.91 -6.69
CA ILE A 124 -1.29 2.90 -5.25
C ILE A 124 -0.03 3.64 -4.82
N VAL A 125 -0.16 4.58 -3.88
CA VAL A 125 0.99 5.19 -3.18
C VAL A 125 0.91 4.80 -1.72
N ILE A 126 2.02 4.30 -1.18
CA ILE A 126 2.10 3.79 0.18
C ILE A 126 3.03 4.70 0.98
N TYR A 127 2.58 5.12 2.16
CA TYR A 127 3.44 5.76 3.14
C TYR A 127 3.24 5.11 4.51
N ALA A 128 4.13 5.41 5.43
CA ALA A 128 3.99 5.04 6.83
C ALA A 128 4.60 6.14 7.71
N ARG A 129 4.53 5.97 9.02
CA ARG A 129 5.20 6.80 10.01
C ARG A 129 6.02 5.96 10.99
N GLY A 130 6.80 6.64 11.83
CA GLY A 130 7.60 6.02 12.88
C GLY A 130 9.08 5.89 12.52
N ARG A 131 9.76 4.92 13.15
CA ARG A 131 11.22 4.75 13.02
C ARG A 131 11.62 4.54 11.56
N PHE A 132 12.69 5.22 11.12
CA PHE A 132 13.13 5.22 9.71
C PHE A 132 12.01 5.61 8.74
N ALA A 133 11.19 6.61 9.11
CA ALA A 133 10.03 7.07 8.34
C ALA A 133 8.98 5.98 8.04
N GLY A 134 8.97 4.89 8.80
CA GLY A 134 8.08 3.75 8.55
C GLY A 134 8.42 2.95 7.28
N MET A 135 9.58 3.18 6.67
CA MET A 135 9.94 2.59 5.37
C MET A 135 9.96 1.06 5.37
N LEU A 136 10.24 0.42 6.51
CA LEU A 136 10.17 -1.04 6.63
C LEU A 136 8.77 -1.59 6.30
N PHE A 137 7.72 -0.92 6.79
CA PHE A 137 6.34 -1.36 6.58
C PHE A 137 5.78 -0.88 5.25
N ALA A 138 6.12 0.35 4.84
CA ALA A 138 5.77 0.83 3.50
C ALA A 138 6.37 -0.08 2.41
N ALA A 139 7.64 -0.47 2.53
CA ALA A 139 8.29 -1.40 1.61
C ALA A 139 7.69 -2.81 1.68
N ARG A 140 7.30 -3.29 2.87
CA ARG A 140 6.60 -4.57 3.00
C ARG A 140 5.27 -4.56 2.25
N ALA A 141 4.46 -3.52 2.42
CA ALA A 141 3.19 -3.39 1.70
C ALA A 141 3.39 -3.24 0.19
N TRP A 142 4.35 -2.41 -0.25
CA TRP A 142 4.73 -2.28 -1.67
C TRP A 142 5.13 -3.62 -2.28
N TRP A 143 5.99 -4.39 -1.61
CA TRP A 143 6.40 -5.72 -2.07
C TRP A 143 5.22 -6.67 -2.15
N THR A 144 4.30 -6.62 -1.19
CA THR A 144 3.10 -7.47 -1.19
C THR A 144 2.24 -7.20 -2.42
N PHE A 145 2.00 -5.94 -2.79
CA PHE A 145 1.27 -5.61 -4.02
C PHE A 145 1.99 -6.12 -5.27
N LYS A 146 3.32 -5.96 -5.35
CA LYS A 146 4.12 -6.50 -6.47
C LYS A 146 4.03 -8.03 -6.56
N VAL A 147 4.07 -8.75 -5.43
CA VAL A 147 3.93 -10.22 -5.41
C VAL A 147 2.59 -10.69 -5.96
N TYR A 148 1.52 -9.94 -5.70
CA TYR A 148 0.20 -10.22 -6.28
C TYR A 148 0.01 -9.65 -7.71
N GLY A 149 1.07 -9.12 -8.33
CA GLY A 149 1.06 -8.64 -9.72
C GLY A 149 0.54 -7.21 -9.92
N HIS A 150 0.36 -6.43 -8.85
CA HIS A 150 -0.07 -5.03 -8.94
C HIS A 150 1.14 -4.13 -9.20
N GLU A 151 1.39 -3.80 -10.46
CA GLU A 151 2.62 -3.08 -10.86
C GLU A 151 2.62 -1.59 -10.54
N LYS A 152 1.46 -0.93 -10.56
CA LYS A 152 1.33 0.50 -10.31
C LYS A 152 1.30 0.80 -8.82
N VAL A 153 2.42 0.56 -8.15
CA VAL A 153 2.58 0.80 -6.71
C VAL A 153 3.89 1.53 -6.43
N SER A 154 3.79 2.61 -5.66
CA SER A 154 4.91 3.47 -5.28
C SER A 154 4.96 3.69 -3.77
N ILE A 155 6.11 4.09 -3.26
CA ILE A 155 6.32 4.50 -1.86
C ILE A 155 6.56 6.01 -1.80
N LEU A 156 5.94 6.69 -0.83
CA LEU A 156 6.26 8.09 -0.54
C LEU A 156 7.62 8.20 0.16
N ASP A 157 8.56 8.88 -0.47
CA ASP A 157 9.88 9.14 0.11
C ASP A 157 9.76 9.93 1.43
N GLY A 158 10.37 9.39 2.48
CA GLY A 158 10.39 9.98 3.82
C GLY A 158 9.06 9.94 4.58
N GLY A 159 8.03 9.28 4.06
CA GLY A 159 6.78 8.99 4.76
C GLY A 159 6.00 10.23 5.23
N LEU A 160 5.20 10.07 6.28
CA LEU A 160 4.36 11.17 6.81
C LEU A 160 5.21 12.34 7.35
N GLU A 161 6.39 12.06 7.88
CA GLU A 161 7.27 13.09 8.45
C GLU A 161 7.80 14.03 7.36
N ALA A 162 8.21 13.50 6.20
CA ALA A 162 8.64 14.33 5.07
C ALA A 162 7.47 15.15 4.50
N TRP A 163 6.28 14.56 4.45
CA TRP A 163 5.05 15.26 4.05
C TRP A 163 4.77 16.48 4.93
N LYS A 164 4.82 16.30 6.26
CA LYS A 164 4.63 17.38 7.23
C LYS A 164 5.74 18.43 7.15
N LYS A 165 7.00 18.01 7.02
CA LYS A 165 8.16 18.91 6.86
C LYS A 165 8.07 19.78 5.60
N ALA A 166 7.43 19.27 4.55
CA ALA A 166 7.15 20.02 3.32
C ALA A 166 5.96 21.00 3.48
N GLY A 167 5.39 21.16 4.68
CA GLY A 167 4.29 22.08 4.96
C GLY A 167 2.96 21.67 4.35
N LYS A 168 2.80 20.39 4.01
CA LYS A 168 1.59 19.86 3.35
C LYS A 168 0.52 19.48 4.39
N PRO A 169 -0.78 19.53 4.03
CA PRO A 169 -1.86 19.34 4.99
C PRO A 169 -1.98 17.89 5.47
N VAL A 170 -2.43 17.73 6.71
CA VAL A 170 -2.90 16.47 7.30
C VAL A 170 -4.34 16.63 7.75
N THR A 171 -5.03 15.52 7.98
CA THR A 171 -6.42 15.49 8.44
C THR A 171 -6.67 14.33 9.40
N ASP A 172 -7.70 14.46 10.23
CA ASP A 172 -8.30 13.42 11.06
C ASP A 172 -9.66 12.97 10.50
N ALA A 173 -10.11 13.54 9.39
CA ALA A 173 -11.37 13.20 8.76
C ALA A 173 -11.35 11.78 8.22
N VAL A 174 -12.39 11.00 8.52
CA VAL A 174 -12.51 9.62 8.05
C VAL A 174 -12.55 9.60 6.52
N THR A 175 -11.59 8.92 5.91
CA THR A 175 -11.61 8.65 4.47
C THR A 175 -12.63 7.56 4.18
N THR A 176 -13.65 7.90 3.38
CA THR A 176 -14.68 6.96 2.94
C THR A 176 -14.40 6.52 1.52
N VAL A 177 -14.41 5.19 1.30
CA VAL A 177 -14.20 4.58 0.00
C VAL A 177 -15.35 3.64 -0.32
N ALA A 178 -15.77 3.63 -1.59
CA ALA A 178 -16.65 2.58 -2.09
C ALA A 178 -15.84 1.27 -2.22
N VAL A 179 -16.52 0.12 -2.09
CA VAL A 179 -15.88 -1.17 -2.35
C VAL A 179 -15.39 -1.20 -3.81
N GLY A 180 -14.14 -1.59 -4.01
CA GLY A 180 -13.53 -1.70 -5.33
C GLY A 180 -14.28 -2.71 -6.22
N GLN A 181 -14.24 -2.50 -7.53
CA GLN A 181 -14.88 -3.33 -8.54
C GLN A 181 -13.86 -3.93 -9.52
N ASN A 182 -14.24 -4.99 -10.23
CA ASN A 182 -13.41 -5.58 -11.29
C ASN A 182 -13.42 -4.68 -12.52
N THR A 183 -12.67 -3.58 -12.46
CA THR A 183 -12.41 -2.63 -13.54
C THR A 183 -10.93 -2.29 -13.62
#